data_AF-A0A381Z327-F1
#
_entry.id   AF-A0A381Z327-F1
#
_cell.length_a   1.000
_cell.length_b   1.000
_cell.length_c   1.000
_cell.angle_alpha   90.00
_cell.angle_beta   90.00
_cell.angle_gamma   90.00
#
_symmetry.space_group_name_H-M   'P 1'
#
loop_
_entity.id
_entity.type
_entity.pdbx_description
1 polymer ?
#
loop_
_entity_poly.entity_id
_entity_poly.type
_entity_poly.pdbx_seq_one_letter_code
_entity_poly.pdbx_strand_id
1 'polypeptide(L)'
;MTEIEKLPRATFTSFAESTKEDWELIISQRGELEAALPNRILEQLELLRNDYGGFPVDRLEHSVQTATRAERDGRDDEYIVCALLHDIGDVLTPYNHPDIAAAIL
;
A
#
# COMPACT_ATOMS: atom_id res chain seq x y z
N MET A 1 -21.37 -10.44 8.65
CA MET A 1 -20.65 -10.88 7.43
C MET A 1 -21.42 -10.34 6.24
N THR A 2 -20.91 -9.29 5.62
CA THR A 2 -21.41 -8.82 4.33
C THR A 2 -21.13 -9.91 3.29
N GLU A 3 -22.12 -10.31 2.52
CA GLU A 3 -21.91 -11.19 1.38
C GLU A 3 -20.93 -10.51 0.41
N ILE A 4 -19.86 -11.22 0.06
CA ILE A 4 -18.95 -10.75 -0.99
C ILE A 4 -19.68 -10.96 -2.30
N GLU A 5 -20.05 -9.87 -2.95
CA GLU A 5 -20.64 -9.91 -4.29
C GLU A 5 -19.73 -10.69 -5.23
N LYS A 6 -20.28 -11.73 -5.86
CA LYS A 6 -19.49 -12.68 -6.64
C LYS A 6 -19.29 -12.14 -8.04
N LEU A 7 -18.28 -11.27 -8.20
CA LEU A 7 -17.92 -10.70 -9.49
C LEU A 7 -17.55 -11.78 -10.51
N PRO A 8 -17.90 -11.60 -11.79
CA PRO A 8 -17.53 -12.52 -12.86
C PRO A 8 -16.01 -12.67 -12.98
N ARG A 9 -15.54 -13.86 -13.35
CA ARG A 9 -14.11 -14.16 -13.50
C ARG A 9 -13.83 -14.68 -14.90
N ALA A 10 -12.67 -14.31 -15.44
CA ALA A 10 -12.15 -14.95 -16.64
C ALA A 10 -11.97 -16.47 -16.40
N THR A 11 -12.18 -17.28 -17.43
CA THR A 11 -12.21 -18.75 -17.30
C THR A 11 -11.07 -19.47 -18.01
N PHE A 12 -10.15 -18.74 -18.66
CA PHE A 12 -8.99 -19.34 -19.31
C PHE A 12 -8.11 -20.10 -18.31
N THR A 13 -7.50 -21.20 -18.76
CA THR A 13 -6.60 -22.01 -17.91
C THR A 13 -5.12 -21.75 -18.18
N SER A 14 -4.81 -21.06 -19.27
CA SER A 14 -3.49 -20.50 -19.56
C SER A 14 -3.59 -19.13 -20.22
N PHE A 15 -2.58 -18.26 -20.08
CA PHE A 15 -2.57 -16.94 -20.72
C PHE A 15 -2.66 -17.02 -22.25
N ALA A 16 -2.19 -18.11 -22.86
CA ALA A 16 -2.30 -18.34 -24.30
C ALA A 16 -3.74 -18.54 -24.77
N GLU A 17 -4.64 -18.99 -23.89
CA GLU A 17 -6.06 -19.17 -24.17
C GLU A 17 -6.90 -17.92 -23.84
N SER A 18 -6.28 -16.89 -23.26
CA SER A 18 -7.02 -15.67 -22.87
C SER A 18 -7.55 -14.93 -24.09
N THR A 19 -8.79 -14.47 -23.98
CA THR A 19 -9.49 -13.72 -25.03
C THR A 19 -9.51 -12.23 -24.72
N LYS A 20 -9.85 -11.41 -25.72
CA LYS A 20 -10.02 -9.96 -25.52
C LYS A 20 -11.08 -9.69 -24.45
N GLU A 21 -12.17 -10.45 -24.48
CA GLU A 21 -13.30 -10.36 -23.56
C GLU A 21 -12.89 -10.70 -22.11
N ASP A 22 -12.00 -11.68 -21.92
CA ASP A 22 -11.42 -11.99 -20.60
C ASP A 22 -10.63 -10.80 -20.04
N TRP A 23 -9.83 -10.14 -20.88
CA TRP A 23 -9.04 -8.98 -20.47
C TRP A 23 -9.91 -7.76 -20.20
N GLU A 24 -10.96 -7.52 -20.99
CA GLU A 24 -11.93 -6.47 -20.73
C GLU A 24 -12.60 -6.66 -19.36
N LEU A 25 -12.98 -7.90 -19.02
CA LEU A 25 -13.52 -8.27 -17.71
C LEU A 25 -12.51 -8.07 -16.57
N ILE A 26 -11.23 -8.41 -16.77
CA ILE A 26 -10.17 -8.21 -15.76
C ILE A 26 -9.94 -6.73 -15.53
N ILE A 27 -9.86 -5.94 -16.61
CA ILE A 27 -9.62 -4.50 -16.53
C ILE A 27 -10.82 -3.77 -15.90
N SER A 28 -12.06 -4.20 -16.19
CA SER A 28 -13.24 -3.57 -15.60
C SER A 28 -13.29 -3.67 -14.07
N GLN A 29 -12.59 -4.65 -13.48
CA GLN A 29 -12.51 -4.83 -12.03
C GLN A 29 -11.35 -4.04 -11.38
N ARG A 30 -10.48 -3.38 -12.17
CA ARG A 30 -9.38 -2.56 -11.61
C ARG A 30 -9.87 -1.32 -10.89
N GLY A 31 -11.01 -0.76 -11.30
CA GLY A 31 -11.54 0.47 -10.69
C GLY A 31 -11.79 0.33 -9.19
N GLU A 32 -12.25 -0.83 -8.72
CA GLU A 32 -12.41 -1.11 -7.28
C GLU A 32 -11.07 -1.16 -6.54
N LEU A 33 -10.05 -1.75 -7.17
CA LEU A 33 -8.70 -1.80 -6.61
C LEU A 33 -8.12 -0.38 -6.47
N GLU A 34 -8.25 0.44 -7.51
CA GLU A 34 -7.79 1.83 -7.52
C GLU A 34 -8.50 2.68 -6.46
N ALA A 35 -9.82 2.55 -6.36
CA ALA A 35 -10.61 3.25 -5.34
C ALA A 35 -10.24 2.82 -3.90
N ALA A 36 -9.85 1.57 -3.70
CA ALA A 36 -9.43 1.04 -2.41
C ALA A 36 -7.95 1.31 -2.07
N LEU A 37 -7.15 1.84 -3.00
CA LEU A 37 -5.70 1.99 -2.84
C LEU A 37 -5.30 2.78 -1.58
N PRO A 38 -5.92 3.92 -1.23
CA PRO A 38 -5.54 4.65 -0.01
C PRO A 38 -5.72 3.81 1.26
N ASN A 39 -6.83 3.08 1.37
CA ASN A 39 -7.07 2.19 2.52
C ASN A 39 -6.07 1.04 2.55
N ARG A 40 -5.70 0.48 1.39
CA ARG A 40 -4.68 -0.57 1.31
C ARG A 40 -3.30 -0.07 1.75
N ILE A 41 -2.93 1.17 1.40
CA ILE A 41 -1.68 1.79 1.88
C ILE A 41 -1.71 1.91 3.40
N LEU A 42 -2.83 2.37 3.98
CA LEU A 42 -2.98 2.44 5.44
C LEU A 42 -2.92 1.06 6.10
N GLU A 43 -3.54 0.03 5.50
CA GLU A 43 -3.44 -1.36 5.98
C GLU A 43 -1.99 -1.88 5.95
N GLN A 44 -1.20 -1.54 4.93
CA GLN A 44 0.21 -1.90 4.88
C GLN A 44 1.03 -1.14 5.92
N LEU A 45 0.77 0.15 6.12
CA LEU A 45 1.44 0.94 7.16
C LEU A 45 1.19 0.35 8.56
N GLU A 46 -0.01 -0.18 8.79
CA GLU A 46 -0.38 -0.80 10.05
C GLU A 46 0.40 -2.09 10.37
N LEU A 47 1.02 -2.74 9.38
CA LEU A 47 1.91 -3.87 9.58
C LEU A 47 3.21 -3.47 10.31
N LEU A 48 3.57 -2.18 10.33
CA LEU A 48 4.70 -1.66 11.10
C LEU A 48 4.41 -1.58 12.61
N ARG A 49 3.15 -1.74 13.01
CA ARG A 49 2.76 -1.74 14.42
C ARG A 49 3.37 -2.92 15.16
N ASN A 50 3.87 -2.66 16.36
CA ASN A 50 4.60 -3.61 17.21
C ASN A 50 5.91 -4.16 16.62
N ASP A 51 6.39 -3.64 15.48
CA ASP A 51 7.73 -3.96 14.99
C ASP A 51 8.75 -2.98 15.58
N TYR A 52 9.28 -3.34 16.75
CA TYR A 52 10.20 -2.48 17.49
C TYR A 52 11.63 -2.53 16.95
N GLY A 53 12.09 -3.63 16.35
CA GLY A 53 13.50 -3.73 15.90
C GLY A 53 14.57 -3.45 16.97
N GLY A 54 14.22 -3.44 18.27
CA GLY A 54 15.09 -3.03 19.38
C GLY A 54 15.03 -1.52 19.74
N PHE A 55 14.23 -0.73 19.05
CA PHE A 55 13.95 0.68 19.33
C PHE A 55 12.92 0.85 20.47
N PRO A 56 12.87 2.03 21.12
CA PRO A 56 11.92 2.31 22.20
C PRO A 56 10.46 2.51 21.75
N VAL A 57 10.22 2.68 20.45
CA VAL A 57 8.90 2.81 19.83
C VAL A 57 8.82 1.88 18.62
N ASP A 58 7.62 1.50 18.20
CA ASP A 58 7.46 0.70 16.99
C ASP A 58 7.63 1.57 15.72
N ARG A 59 7.84 0.90 14.58
CA ARG A 59 8.06 1.59 13.30
C ARG A 59 6.87 2.41 12.83
N LEU A 60 5.65 2.02 13.20
CA LEU A 60 4.47 2.82 12.90
C LEU A 60 4.48 4.13 13.67
N GLU A 61 4.76 4.09 14.98
CA GLU A 61 4.90 5.28 15.80
C GLU A 61 6.02 6.17 15.27
N HIS A 62 7.18 5.61 14.93
CA HIS A 62 8.27 6.35 14.27
C HIS A 62 7.83 7.04 12.98
N SER A 63 7.09 6.35 12.11
CA SER A 63 6.55 6.91 10.87
C SER A 63 5.63 8.11 11.13
N VAL A 64 4.70 7.97 12.09
CA VAL A 64 3.79 9.05 12.50
C VAL A 64 4.55 10.22 13.14
N GLN A 65 5.53 9.94 13.99
CA GLN A 65 6.38 10.98 14.59
C GLN A 65 7.15 11.76 13.53
N THR A 66 7.66 11.10 12.51
CA THR A 66 8.40 11.71 11.40
C THR A 66 7.49 12.63 10.57
N ALA A 67 6.31 12.16 10.19
CA ALA A 67 5.30 12.97 9.49
C ALA A 67 4.82 14.17 10.34
N THR A 68 4.57 13.97 11.63
CA THR A 68 4.15 15.04 12.55
C THR A 68 5.22 16.13 12.68
N ARG A 69 6.50 15.76 12.67
CA ARG A 69 7.61 16.73 12.68
C ARG A 69 7.66 17.53 11.38
N ALA A 70 7.45 16.88 10.24
CA ALA A 70 7.37 17.55 8.95
C ALA A 70 6.19 18.53 8.86
N GLU A 71 5.02 18.13 9.35
CA GLU A 71 3.84 19.00 9.43
C GLU A 71 4.12 20.25 10.30
N ARG A 72 4.72 20.06 11.48
CA ARG A 72 5.09 21.17 12.38
C ARG A 72 6.17 22.09 11.83
N ASP A 73 7.01 21.58 10.92
CA ASP A 73 8.00 22.34 10.17
C ASP A 73 7.37 23.14 9.01
N GLY A 74 6.06 23.01 8.78
CA GLY A 74 5.33 23.73 7.73
C GLY A 74 5.63 23.20 6.33
N ARG A 75 5.97 21.91 6.22
CA ARG A 75 6.17 21.23 4.93
C ARG A 75 4.83 21.05 4.20
N ASP A 76 4.90 20.82 2.89
CA ASP A 76 3.73 20.53 2.07
C ASP A 76 3.22 19.10 2.27
N ASP A 77 2.01 18.85 1.79
CA ASP A 77 1.34 17.56 1.92
C ASP A 77 2.14 16.42 1.30
N GLU A 78 2.80 16.64 0.15
CA GLU A 78 3.64 15.65 -0.51
C GLU A 78 4.80 15.21 0.39
N TYR A 79 5.49 16.16 1.01
CA TYR A 79 6.58 15.86 1.92
C TYR A 79 6.08 15.17 3.19
N ILE A 80 4.93 15.59 3.74
CA ILE A 80 4.34 14.95 4.92
C ILE A 80 3.97 13.49 4.62
N VAL A 81 3.39 13.22 3.45
CA VAL A 81 3.07 11.86 3.00
C VAL A 81 4.34 11.04 2.75
N CYS A 82 5.38 11.62 2.14
CA CYS A 82 6.68 10.95 1.99
C CYS A 82 7.26 10.57 3.36
N ALA A 83 7.23 11.48 4.32
CA ALA A 83 7.70 11.24 5.69
C ALA A 83 6.87 10.14 6.39
N LEU A 84 5.57 10.08 6.15
CA LEU A 84 4.70 9.05 6.72
C LEU A 84 4.97 7.67 6.13
N LEU A 85 5.25 7.58 4.84
CA LEU A 85 5.34 6.31 4.12
C LEU A 85 6.78 5.80 3.90
N HIS A 86 7.81 6.55 4.34
CA HIS A 86 9.21 6.23 4.01
C HIS A 86 9.66 4.81 4.40
N ASP A 87 9.12 4.26 5.49
CA ASP A 87 9.47 2.92 6.00
C ASP A 87 8.43 1.84 5.65
N ILE A 88 7.41 2.13 4.83
CA ILE A 88 6.34 1.17 4.52
C ILE A 88 6.84 -0.15 3.89
N GLY A 89 8.02 -0.11 3.28
CA GLY A 89 8.67 -1.27 2.67
C GLY A 89 9.36 -2.22 3.64
N ASP A 90 9.51 -1.87 4.92
CA ASP A 90 10.35 -2.64 5.87
C ASP A 90 9.88 -4.08 6.06
N VAL A 91 8.56 -4.31 5.96
CA VAL A 91 7.94 -5.64 6.10
C VAL A 91 8.35 -6.58 4.96
N LEU A 92 8.63 -6.04 3.77
CA LEU A 92 8.91 -6.81 2.55
C LEU A 92 10.39 -6.86 2.21
N THR A 93 11.09 -5.74 2.38
CA THR A 93 12.50 -5.60 1.99
C THR A 93 13.27 -4.76 3.02
N PRO A 94 13.60 -5.28 4.20
CA PRO A 94 14.22 -4.49 5.27
C PRO A 94 15.59 -3.87 4.90
N TYR A 95 16.27 -4.42 3.88
CA TYR A 95 17.54 -3.88 3.36
C TYR A 95 17.37 -2.90 2.19
N ASN A 96 16.16 -2.78 1.64
CA ASN A 96 15.87 -1.94 0.47
C ASN A 96 14.49 -1.26 0.55
N HIS A 97 13.95 -1.08 1.76
CA HIS A 97 12.62 -0.51 1.97
C HIS A 97 12.43 0.88 1.35
N PRO A 98 13.46 1.75 1.23
CA PRO A 98 13.25 3.07 0.64
C PRO A 98 12.83 2.99 -0.84
N ASP A 99 13.31 1.99 -1.59
CA ASP A 99 12.95 1.81 -3.00
C ASP A 99 11.48 1.40 -3.15
N ILE A 100 10.93 0.63 -2.20
CA ILE A 100 9.49 0.31 -2.18
C ILE A 100 8.67 1.56 -1.89
N ALA A 101 9.06 2.34 -0.89
CA ALA A 101 8.37 3.59 -0.56
C ALA A 101 8.38 4.55 -1.77
N ALA A 102 9.52 4.69 -2.44
CA ALA A 102 9.67 5.51 -3.64
C ALA A 102 8.88 5.00 -4.86
N ALA A 103 8.52 3.71 -4.91
CA ALA A 103 7.67 3.19 -5.98
C ALA A 103 6.17 3.40 -5.72
N ILE A 104 5.78 3.69 -4.48
CA ILE A 104 4.40 4.00 -4.07
C ILE A 104 4.09 5.49 -4.27
N LEU A 105 5.08 6.35 -4.05
CA LEU A 105 5.03 7.82 -4.12
C LEU A 105 5.33 8.33 -5.54
#